data_AF-A0A6S6XA95-F1
#
_entry.id   AF-A0A6S6XA95-F1
#
_cell.length_a   1.000
_cell.length_b   1.000
_cell.length_c   1.000
_cell.angle_alpha   90.00
_cell.angle_beta   90.00
_cell.angle_gamma   90.00
#
_symmetry.space_group_name_H-M   'P 1'
#
loop_
_entity.id
_entity.type
_entity.pdbx_description
1 polymer ?
#
loop_
_entity_poly.entity_id
_entity_poly.type
_entity_poly.pdbx_seq_one_letter_code
_entity_poly.pdbx_strand_id
1 'polypeptide(L)'
;MSFLKKRSAAIVILVIVVVVSVLFGSHRSLAALRQDAQDVFTQGEKGDGLSIEHDLESRVQLSSNLVTVARRYLDADAPSVTGAEQAAAALSAARTPGEKYRANAGLDSAFGTLYAELGEKSLSEQDARYRTRIQTDFQSRNATISHDAYNRVAQNFNEGVLGSFPAGLLGAATGIQPLELYR
;
A
#
# COMPACT_ATOMS: atom_id res chain seq x y z
N MET A 1 21.62 25.34 44.69
CA MET A 1 22.40 25.17 43.45
C MET A 1 23.88 24.77 43.69
N SER A 2 24.19 23.90 44.67
CA SER A 2 25.55 23.34 44.84
C SER A 2 25.74 22.00 44.12
N PHE A 3 24.64 21.32 43.75
CA PHE A 3 24.64 20.06 43.03
C PHE A 3 25.28 20.20 41.64
N LEU A 4 24.95 21.26 40.89
CA LEU A 4 25.52 21.56 39.56
C LEU A 4 27.02 21.91 39.56
N LYS A 5 27.62 22.18 40.74
CA LYS A 5 29.05 22.50 40.87
C LYS A 5 29.93 21.26 41.11
N LYS A 6 29.31 20.09 41.34
CA LYS A 6 30.04 18.83 41.52
C LYS A 6 30.34 18.22 40.15
N ARG A 7 31.60 17.89 39.89
CA ARG A 7 32.04 17.24 38.63
C ARG A 7 31.20 15.99 38.30
N SER A 8 30.82 15.21 39.32
CA SER A 8 29.95 14.04 39.16
C SER A 8 28.55 14.39 38.64
N ALA A 9 27.91 15.44 39.14
CA ALA A 9 26.60 15.88 38.67
C ALA A 9 26.68 16.43 37.22
N ALA A 10 27.75 17.15 36.89
CA ALA A 10 27.98 17.62 35.53
C ALA A 10 28.17 16.45 34.54
N ILE A 11 28.90 15.40 34.94
CA ILE A 11 29.07 14.18 34.13
C ILE A 11 27.72 13.47 33.93
N VAL A 12 26.92 13.32 34.99
CA VAL A 12 25.59 12.70 34.88
C VAL A 12 24.68 13.47 33.94
N ILE A 13 24.63 14.80 34.06
CA ILE A 13 23.84 15.65 33.16
C ILE A 13 24.33 15.53 31.72
N LEU A 14 25.64 15.55 31.49
CA LEU A 14 26.22 15.37 30.16
C LEU A 14 25.82 14.02 29.55
N VAL A 15 25.91 12.93 30.33
CA VAL A 15 25.50 11.59 29.87
C VAL A 15 24.01 11.58 29.50
N ILE A 16 23.14 12.16 30.33
CA ILE A 16 21.70 12.25 30.03
C ILE A 16 21.47 13.02 28.73
N VAL A 17 22.11 14.18 28.56
CA VAL A 17 21.97 14.99 27.34
C VAL A 17 22.42 14.21 26.12
N VAL A 18 23.57 13.54 26.18
CA VAL A 18 24.08 12.72 25.07
C VAL A 18 23.11 11.59 24.73
N VAL A 19 22.61 10.86 25.73
CA VAL A 19 21.64 9.76 25.51
C VAL A 19 20.36 10.28 24.88
N VAL A 20 19.79 11.38 25.39
CA VAL A 20 18.57 11.99 24.83
C VAL A 20 18.81 12.48 23.40
N SER A 21 19.95 13.12 23.11
CA SER A 21 20.31 13.56 21.76
C SER A 21 20.45 12.41 20.77
N VAL A 22 21.06 11.30 21.18
CA VAL A 22 21.19 10.10 20.34
C VAL A 22 19.81 9.50 20.07
N LEU A 23 19.00 9.28 21.10
CA LEU A 23 17.65 8.72 20.94
C LEU A 23 16.78 9.60 20.03
N PHE A 24 16.80 10.92 20.22
CA PHE A 24 16.03 11.84 19.39
C PHE A 24 16.52 11.87 17.94
N GLY A 25 17.83 11.93 17.72
CA GLY A 25 18.42 11.91 16.39
C GLY A 25 18.12 10.61 15.64
N SER A 26 18.24 9.46 16.33
CA SER A 26 17.93 8.16 15.76
C SER A 26 16.45 7.99 15.43
N HIS A 27 15.55 8.43 16.31
CA HIS A 27 14.12 8.42 16.03
C HIS A 27 13.79 9.18 14.74
N ARG A 28 14.29 10.42 14.63
CA ARG A 28 14.06 11.27 13.44
C ARG A 28 14.59 10.60 12.17
N SER A 29 15.79 10.04 12.21
CA SER A 29 16.40 9.37 11.05
C SER A 29 15.65 8.11 10.64
N LEU A 30 15.25 7.28 11.60
CA LEU A 30 14.52 6.04 11.34
C LEU A 30 13.08 6.31 10.88
N ALA A 31 12.43 7.33 11.44
CA ALA A 31 11.11 7.78 11.00
C ALA A 31 11.15 8.28 9.55
N ALA A 32 12.20 9.02 9.16
CA ALA A 32 12.38 9.45 7.78
C ALA A 32 12.57 8.26 6.82
N LEU A 33 13.46 7.31 7.15
CA LEU A 33 13.65 6.09 6.34
C LEU A 33 12.37 5.26 6.22
N ARG A 34 11.59 5.19 7.30
CA ARG A 34 10.28 4.53 7.30
C ARG A 34 9.33 5.24 6.35
N GLN A 35 9.26 6.57 6.41
CA GLN A 35 8.40 7.37 5.56
C GLN A 35 8.79 7.22 4.08
N ASP A 36 10.08 7.30 3.75
CA ASP A 36 10.57 7.13 2.37
C ASP A 36 10.14 5.76 1.81
N ALA A 37 10.23 4.70 2.62
CA ALA A 37 9.79 3.37 2.24
C ALA A 37 8.25 3.25 2.13
N GLN A 38 7.48 4.00 2.93
CA GLN A 38 6.02 4.10 2.77
C GLN A 38 5.64 4.86 1.51
N ASP A 39 6.38 5.91 1.17
CA ASP A 39 6.11 6.74 -0.01
C ASP A 39 6.28 5.94 -1.29
N VAL A 40 7.10 4.88 -1.32
CA VAL A 40 7.15 3.94 -2.46
C VAL A 40 5.77 3.31 -2.73
N PHE A 41 5.01 2.98 -1.68
CA PHE A 41 3.68 2.38 -1.84
C PHE A 41 2.67 3.33 -2.49
N THR A 42 2.75 4.62 -2.16
CA THR A 42 1.74 5.63 -2.55
C THR A 42 2.17 6.48 -3.74
N GLN A 43 3.45 6.83 -3.83
CA GLN A 43 4.03 7.74 -4.82
C GLN A 43 4.97 7.04 -5.81
N GLY A 44 5.39 5.81 -5.53
CA GLY A 44 6.34 5.06 -6.35
C GLY A 44 7.80 5.35 -5.96
N GLU A 45 8.73 4.48 -6.37
CA GLU A 45 10.15 4.56 -5.97
C GLU A 45 10.82 5.89 -6.38
N LYS A 46 10.32 6.52 -7.45
CA LYS A 46 10.85 7.78 -8.00
C LYS A 46 9.91 8.98 -7.78
N GLY A 47 8.80 8.79 -7.07
CA GLY A 47 7.76 9.81 -6.97
C GLY A 47 7.09 10.15 -8.31
N ASP A 48 7.11 9.22 -9.26
CA ASP A 48 6.53 9.36 -10.61
C ASP A 48 5.04 8.96 -10.66
N GLY A 49 4.47 8.54 -9.53
CA GLY A 49 3.09 8.04 -9.44
C GLY A 49 2.93 6.60 -9.91
N LEU A 50 4.01 5.91 -10.31
CA LEU A 50 4.00 4.48 -10.62
C LEU A 50 4.12 3.72 -9.30
N SER A 51 2.98 3.55 -8.63
CA SER A 51 2.89 2.97 -7.29
C SER A 51 1.78 1.92 -7.21
N ILE A 52 1.89 1.04 -6.21
CA ILE A 52 0.83 0.05 -5.92
C ILE A 52 -0.50 0.77 -5.66
N GLU A 53 -0.53 1.85 -4.88
CA GLU A 53 -1.76 2.59 -4.58
C GLU A 53 -2.44 3.09 -5.87
N HIS A 54 -1.68 3.70 -6.78
CA HIS A 54 -2.24 4.25 -8.00
C HIS A 54 -2.77 3.17 -8.96
N ASP A 55 -2.08 2.03 -9.04
CA ASP A 55 -2.57 0.90 -9.82
C ASP A 55 -3.83 0.26 -9.20
N LEU A 56 -3.94 0.22 -7.87
CA LEU A 56 -5.15 -0.23 -7.18
C LEU A 56 -6.35 0.69 -7.44
N GLU A 57 -6.15 2.02 -7.37
CA GLU A 57 -7.16 3.01 -7.74
C GLU A 57 -7.62 2.82 -9.20
N SER A 58 -6.67 2.61 -10.12
CA SER A 58 -6.95 2.33 -11.52
C SER A 58 -7.79 1.06 -11.70
N ARG A 59 -7.53 0.01 -10.93
CA ARG A 59 -8.32 -1.23 -10.94
C ARG A 59 -9.74 -1.02 -10.44
N VAL A 60 -9.94 -0.23 -9.39
CA VAL A 60 -11.28 0.17 -8.92
C VAL A 60 -12.05 0.90 -10.02
N GLN A 61 -11.40 1.84 -10.72
CA GLN A 61 -12.03 2.58 -11.81
C GLN A 61 -12.39 1.66 -12.99
N LEU A 62 -11.50 0.75 -13.37
CA LEU A 62 -11.75 -0.22 -14.44
C LEU A 62 -12.89 -1.17 -14.09
N SER A 63 -12.99 -1.62 -12.84
CA SER A 63 -14.14 -2.40 -12.35
C SER A 63 -15.45 -1.62 -12.47
N SER A 64 -15.46 -0.36 -12.03
CA SER A 64 -16.62 0.54 -12.15
C SER A 64 -17.04 0.77 -13.61
N ASN A 65 -16.07 0.87 -14.53
CA ASN A 65 -16.33 0.97 -15.96
C ASN A 65 -16.97 -0.32 -16.50
N LEU A 66 -16.50 -1.50 -16.05
CA LEU A 66 -17.10 -2.78 -16.43
C LEU A 66 -18.54 -2.89 -15.92
N VAL A 67 -18.80 -2.51 -14.66
CA VAL A 67 -20.16 -2.42 -14.09
C VAL A 67 -21.07 -1.53 -14.93
N THR A 68 -20.56 -0.38 -15.38
CA THR A 68 -21.32 0.54 -16.24
C THR A 68 -21.72 -0.09 -17.57
N VAL A 69 -20.84 -0.87 -18.19
CA VAL A 69 -21.17 -1.63 -19.40
C VAL A 69 -22.16 -2.75 -19.06
N ALA A 70 -21.91 -3.49 -17.98
CA ALA A 70 -22.72 -4.63 -17.58
C ALA A 70 -24.18 -4.27 -17.33
N ARG A 71 -24.45 -3.12 -16.67
CA ARG A 71 -25.80 -2.61 -16.41
C ARG A 71 -26.66 -2.34 -17.64
N ARG A 72 -26.08 -2.35 -18.84
CA ARG A 72 -26.85 -2.25 -20.10
C ARG A 72 -27.42 -3.60 -20.56
N TYR A 73 -26.90 -4.71 -20.02
CA TYR A 73 -27.18 -6.07 -20.46
C TYR A 73 -27.60 -7.02 -19.32
N LEU A 74 -27.28 -6.66 -18.08
CA LEU A 74 -27.61 -7.39 -16.85
C LEU A 74 -28.53 -6.53 -15.98
N ASP A 75 -29.33 -7.19 -15.16
CA ASP A 75 -30.13 -6.52 -14.13
C ASP A 75 -29.22 -5.83 -13.11
N ALA A 76 -29.67 -4.70 -12.57
CA ALA A 76 -28.87 -3.89 -11.65
C ALA A 76 -28.56 -4.62 -10.33
N ASP A 77 -29.41 -5.58 -9.94
CA ASP A 77 -29.28 -6.44 -8.77
C ASP A 77 -28.65 -7.81 -9.09
N ALA A 78 -28.17 -8.01 -10.32
CA ALA A 78 -27.44 -9.22 -10.68
C ALA A 78 -26.28 -9.45 -9.69
N PRO A 79 -26.12 -10.67 -9.14
CA PRO A 79 -25.10 -10.95 -8.12
C PRO A 79 -23.67 -10.58 -8.54
N SER A 80 -23.33 -10.72 -9.81
CA SER A 80 -22.01 -10.32 -10.33
C SER A 80 -21.80 -8.81 -10.36
N VAL A 81 -22.84 -8.03 -10.68
CA VAL A 81 -22.81 -6.56 -10.66
C VAL A 81 -22.61 -6.07 -9.23
N THR A 82 -23.47 -6.53 -8.31
CA THR A 82 -23.40 -6.15 -6.88
C THR A 82 -22.08 -6.60 -6.24
N GLY A 83 -21.59 -7.80 -6.56
CA GLY A 83 -20.31 -8.30 -6.08
C GLY A 83 -19.11 -7.46 -6.54
N ALA A 84 -19.08 -7.03 -7.80
CA ALA A 84 -18.04 -6.15 -8.31
C ALA A 84 -18.04 -4.78 -7.62
N GLU A 85 -19.22 -4.21 -7.37
CA GLU A 85 -19.36 -2.93 -6.64
C GLU A 85 -18.91 -3.05 -5.18
N GLN A 86 -19.31 -4.13 -4.50
CA GLN A 86 -18.91 -4.38 -3.11
C GLN A 86 -17.39 -4.60 -2.99
N ALA A 87 -16.79 -5.35 -3.91
CA ALA A 87 -15.35 -5.57 -3.91
C ALA A 87 -14.57 -4.29 -4.22
N ALA A 88 -15.07 -3.46 -5.13
CA ALA A 88 -14.49 -2.14 -5.42
C ALA A 88 -14.54 -1.24 -4.19
N ALA A 89 -15.69 -1.18 -3.50
CA ALA A 89 -15.84 -0.42 -2.26
C ALA A 89 -14.94 -0.93 -1.14
N ALA A 90 -14.79 -2.26 -1.01
CA ALA A 90 -13.89 -2.87 -0.03
C ALA A 90 -12.42 -2.49 -0.27
N LEU A 91 -11.98 -2.47 -1.54
CA LEU A 91 -10.63 -2.03 -1.88
C LEU A 91 -10.41 -0.54 -1.62
N SER A 92 -11.39 0.32 -1.94
CA SER A 92 -11.31 1.75 -1.63
C SER A 92 -11.31 2.04 -0.12
N ALA A 93 -11.92 1.17 0.69
CA ALA A 93 -11.96 1.32 2.14
C ALA A 93 -10.71 0.77 2.86
N ALA A 94 -9.96 -0.12 2.22
CA ALA A 94 -8.75 -0.73 2.76
C ALA A 94 -7.65 0.32 2.98
N ARG A 95 -7.00 0.29 4.15
CA ARG A 95 -6.06 1.34 4.59
C ARG A 95 -4.62 0.88 4.60
N THR A 96 -4.38 -0.39 4.88
CA THR A 96 -3.02 -0.92 5.01
C THR A 96 -2.62 -1.75 3.79
N PRO A 97 -1.31 -1.94 3.51
CA PRO A 97 -0.85 -2.78 2.42
C PRO A 97 -1.44 -4.19 2.43
N GLY A 98 -1.52 -4.83 3.60
CA GLY A 98 -2.09 -6.18 3.72
C GLY A 98 -3.60 -6.21 3.53
N GLU A 99 -4.33 -5.20 4.02
CA GLU A 99 -5.77 -5.06 3.74
C GLU A 99 -6.02 -4.86 2.25
N LYS A 100 -5.25 -3.98 1.59
CA LYS A 100 -5.33 -3.69 0.17
C LYS A 100 -5.03 -4.92 -0.67
N TYR A 101 -4.03 -5.72 -0.30
CA TYR A 101 -3.72 -6.98 -0.97
C TYR A 101 -4.92 -7.94 -0.99
N ARG A 102 -5.54 -8.17 0.19
CA ARG A 102 -6.72 -9.05 0.31
C ARG A 102 -7.93 -8.49 -0.44
N ALA A 103 -8.19 -7.20 -0.30
CA ALA A 103 -9.31 -6.55 -0.98
C ALA A 103 -9.14 -6.56 -2.51
N ASN A 104 -7.91 -6.40 -2.98
CA ASN A 104 -7.56 -6.47 -4.39
C ASN A 104 -7.73 -7.88 -4.97
N ALA A 105 -7.41 -8.94 -4.20
CA ALA A 105 -7.74 -10.31 -4.59
C ALA A 105 -9.26 -10.54 -4.68
N GLY A 106 -10.03 -9.96 -3.76
CA GLY A 106 -11.49 -9.96 -3.83
C GLY A 106 -12.03 -9.24 -5.07
N LEU A 107 -11.45 -8.08 -5.40
CA LEU A 107 -11.78 -7.35 -6.63
C LEU A 107 -11.47 -8.14 -7.89
N ASP A 108 -10.32 -8.82 -7.96
CA ASP A 108 -9.94 -9.66 -9.10
C ASP A 108 -10.98 -10.77 -9.36
N SER A 109 -11.38 -11.48 -8.30
CA SER A 109 -12.40 -12.53 -8.38
C SER A 109 -13.76 -11.99 -8.82
N ALA A 110 -14.22 -10.87 -8.23
CA ALA A 110 -15.51 -10.27 -8.55
C ALA A 110 -15.53 -9.70 -9.97
N PHE A 111 -14.45 -9.05 -10.39
CA PHE A 111 -14.26 -8.56 -11.76
C PHE A 111 -14.34 -9.72 -12.76
N GLY A 112 -13.62 -10.82 -12.51
CA GLY A 112 -13.61 -11.98 -13.40
C GLY A 112 -15.00 -12.61 -13.56
N THR A 113 -15.75 -12.70 -12.47
CA THR A 113 -17.14 -13.19 -12.47
C THR A 113 -18.04 -12.31 -13.34
N LEU A 114 -18.02 -10.99 -13.12
CA LEU A 114 -18.80 -10.04 -13.90
C LEU A 114 -18.39 -10.04 -15.38
N TYR A 115 -17.08 -10.10 -15.65
CA TYR A 115 -16.55 -10.14 -17.00
C TYR A 115 -17.03 -11.38 -17.75
N ALA A 116 -17.01 -12.56 -17.11
CA ALA A 116 -17.46 -13.81 -17.68
C ALA A 116 -18.97 -13.77 -18.00
N GLU A 117 -19.81 -13.42 -17.02
CA GLU A 117 -21.26 -13.36 -17.20
C GLU A 117 -21.67 -12.37 -18.29
N LEU A 118 -21.04 -11.19 -18.31
CA LEU A 118 -21.28 -10.20 -19.37
C LEU A 118 -20.90 -10.74 -20.76
N GLY A 119 -19.88 -11.62 -20.83
CA GLY A 119 -19.43 -12.26 -22.07
C GLY A 119 -20.42 -13.27 -22.66
N GLU A 120 -21.38 -13.75 -21.87
CA GLU A 120 -22.45 -14.65 -22.34
C GLU A 120 -23.61 -13.89 -23.01
N LYS A 121 -23.61 -12.56 -22.92
CA LYS A 121 -24.65 -11.71 -23.52
C LYS A 121 -24.31 -11.31 -24.96
N SER A 122 -25.35 -11.07 -25.74
CA SER A 122 -25.24 -10.50 -27.10
C SER A 122 -24.89 -9.00 -27.04
N LEU A 123 -23.63 -8.71 -26.78
CA LEU A 123 -23.09 -7.35 -26.70
C LEU A 123 -23.09 -6.67 -28.08
N SER A 124 -23.25 -5.35 -28.09
CA SER A 124 -22.89 -4.56 -29.28
C SER A 124 -21.39 -4.69 -29.58
N GLU A 125 -20.98 -4.53 -30.83
CA GLU A 125 -19.57 -4.62 -31.23
C GLU A 125 -18.69 -3.59 -30.48
N GLN A 126 -19.25 -2.42 -30.17
CA GLN A 126 -18.60 -1.38 -29.38
C GLN A 126 -18.36 -1.84 -27.93
N ASP A 127 -19.39 -2.37 -27.27
CA ASP A 127 -19.29 -2.80 -25.87
C ASP A 127 -18.44 -4.06 -25.71
N ALA A 128 -18.48 -4.98 -26.68
CA ALA A 128 -17.58 -6.14 -26.71
C ALA A 128 -16.11 -5.70 -26.80
N ARG A 129 -15.78 -4.75 -27.68
CA ARG A 129 -14.43 -4.17 -27.78
C ARG A 129 -14.02 -3.46 -26.50
N TYR A 130 -14.92 -2.67 -25.90
CA TYR A 130 -14.60 -1.93 -24.69
C TYR A 130 -14.40 -2.87 -23.49
N ARG A 131 -15.27 -3.88 -23.30
CA ARG A 131 -15.11 -4.95 -22.31
C ARG A 131 -13.72 -5.59 -22.40
N THR A 132 -13.27 -5.97 -23.60
CA THR A 132 -11.94 -6.56 -23.80
C THR A 132 -10.82 -5.61 -23.42
N ARG A 133 -10.91 -4.33 -23.78
CA ARG A 133 -9.92 -3.32 -23.37
C ARG A 133 -9.85 -3.19 -21.84
N ILE A 134 -10.99 -3.10 -21.16
CA ILE A 134 -11.04 -2.99 -19.70
C ILE A 134 -10.33 -4.19 -19.05
N GLN A 135 -10.58 -5.42 -19.53
CA GLN A 135 -9.89 -6.61 -19.01
C GLN A 135 -8.39 -6.56 -19.23
N THR A 136 -7.93 -6.18 -20.42
CA THR A 136 -6.50 -6.04 -20.71
C THR A 136 -5.85 -5.01 -19.78
N ASP A 137 -6.46 -3.83 -19.62
CA ASP A 137 -5.95 -2.77 -18.76
C ASP A 137 -5.95 -3.23 -17.29
N PHE A 138 -7.00 -3.89 -16.83
CA PHE A 138 -7.13 -4.37 -15.44
C PHE A 138 -6.04 -5.39 -15.09
N GLN A 139 -5.79 -6.35 -15.99
CA GLN A 139 -4.72 -7.33 -15.82
C GLN A 139 -3.32 -6.72 -15.92
N SER A 140 -3.15 -5.71 -16.79
CA SER A 140 -1.90 -4.94 -16.88
C SER A 140 -1.55 -4.27 -15.56
N ARG A 141 -2.52 -3.64 -14.88
CA ARG A 141 -2.32 -3.04 -13.54
C ARG A 141 -1.89 -4.08 -12.51
N ASN A 142 -2.48 -5.28 -12.53
CA ASN A 142 -2.07 -6.35 -11.64
C ASN A 142 -0.61 -6.81 -11.90
N ALA A 143 -0.20 -6.85 -13.16
CA ALA A 143 1.17 -7.18 -13.55
C ALA A 143 2.18 -6.10 -13.13
N THR A 144 1.81 -4.81 -13.20
CA THR A 144 2.65 -3.73 -12.67
C THR A 144 2.83 -3.86 -11.16
N ILE A 145 1.73 -4.06 -10.42
CA ILE A 145 1.77 -4.27 -8.96
C ILE A 145 2.69 -5.44 -8.58
N SER A 146 2.66 -6.56 -9.32
CA SER A 146 3.51 -7.72 -8.99
C SER A 146 5.01 -7.48 -9.17
N HIS A 147 5.40 -6.47 -9.96
CA HIS A 147 6.79 -6.08 -10.20
C HIS A 147 7.22 -4.83 -9.43
N ASP A 148 6.33 -4.26 -8.62
CA ASP A 148 6.59 -3.04 -7.86
C ASP A 148 7.71 -3.21 -6.83
N ALA A 149 8.45 -2.12 -6.58
CA ALA A 149 9.60 -2.09 -5.67
C ALA A 149 9.21 -2.18 -4.18
N TYR A 150 7.98 -1.86 -3.80
CA TYR A 150 7.58 -1.63 -2.43
C TYR A 150 7.97 -2.74 -1.47
N ASN A 151 7.64 -4.00 -1.78
CA ASN A 151 7.92 -5.12 -0.90
C ASN A 151 9.42 -5.29 -0.63
N ARG A 152 10.25 -5.07 -1.65
CA ARG A 152 11.72 -5.09 -1.52
C ARG A 152 12.20 -3.96 -0.60
N VAL A 153 11.69 -2.75 -0.81
CA VAL A 153 12.07 -1.57 -0.02
C VAL A 153 11.63 -1.70 1.44
N ALA A 154 10.38 -2.10 1.68
CA ALA A 154 9.84 -2.33 3.00
C ALA A 154 10.57 -3.48 3.73
N GLN A 155 10.93 -4.55 3.02
CA GLN A 155 11.73 -5.63 3.60
C GLN A 155 13.14 -5.17 3.95
N ASN A 156 13.81 -4.39 3.09
CA ASN A 156 15.12 -3.81 3.39
C ASN A 156 15.08 -2.89 4.62
N PHE A 157 14.00 -2.11 4.79
CA PHE A 157 13.81 -1.33 6.01
C PHE A 157 13.65 -2.24 7.24
N ASN A 158 12.80 -3.27 7.15
CA ASN A 158 12.51 -4.17 8.27
C ASN A 158 13.73 -5.00 8.71
N GLU A 159 14.46 -5.56 7.76
CA GLU A 159 15.55 -6.51 8.03
C GLU A 159 16.91 -5.82 7.98
N GLY A 160 17.15 -5.00 6.96
CA GLY A 160 18.43 -4.31 6.76
C GLY A 160 18.65 -3.13 7.70
N VAL A 161 17.60 -2.34 7.98
CA VAL A 161 17.70 -1.17 8.88
C VAL A 161 17.34 -1.55 10.31
N LEU A 162 16.11 -2.04 10.57
CA LEU A 162 15.67 -2.37 11.92
C LEU A 162 16.28 -3.68 12.46
N GLY A 163 16.78 -4.56 11.61
CA GLY A 163 17.50 -5.77 12.05
C GLY A 163 18.99 -5.53 12.38
N SER A 164 19.55 -4.37 12.01
CA SER A 164 20.99 -4.10 12.15
C SER A 164 21.34 -3.34 13.43
N PHE A 165 22.50 -3.64 14.03
CA PHE A 165 23.03 -2.87 15.16
C PHE A 165 23.75 -1.59 14.69
N PRO A 166 23.58 -0.43 15.36
CA PRO A 166 22.74 -0.17 16.53
C PRO A 166 21.30 0.26 16.21
N ALA A 167 20.96 0.41 14.93
CA ALA A 167 19.68 0.96 14.45
C ALA A 167 18.45 0.21 15.00
N GLY A 168 18.48 -1.12 15.08
CA GLY A 168 17.38 -1.93 15.63
C GLY A 168 17.11 -1.67 17.12
N LEU A 169 18.17 -1.55 17.93
CA LEU A 169 18.02 -1.24 19.36
C LEU A 169 17.46 0.17 19.56
N LEU A 170 17.97 1.13 18.79
CA LEU A 170 17.52 2.52 18.83
C LEU A 170 16.09 2.66 18.31
N GLY A 171 15.73 1.91 17.26
CA GLY A 171 14.37 1.84 16.72
C GLY A 171 13.39 1.29 17.75
N ALA A 172 13.73 0.19 18.43
CA ALA A 172 12.92 -0.37 19.50
C ALA A 172 12.77 0.61 20.68
N ALA A 173 13.86 1.25 21.10
CA ALA A 173 13.85 2.24 22.19
C ALA A 173 13.05 3.51 21.86
N THR A 174 12.88 3.82 20.56
CA THR A 174 12.19 5.02 20.07
C THR A 174 10.83 4.75 19.43
N GLY A 175 10.34 3.50 19.50
CA GLY A 175 9.00 3.11 19.05
C GLY A 175 8.82 2.95 17.54
N ILE A 176 9.90 2.90 16.75
CA ILE A 176 9.82 2.71 15.30
C ILE A 176 9.38 1.27 15.01
N GLN A 177 8.23 1.15 14.34
CA GLN A 177 7.66 -0.15 13.96
C GLN A 177 8.18 -0.61 12.59
N PRO A 178 8.14 -1.92 12.30
CA PRO A 178 8.30 -2.47 10.96
C PRO A 178 7.19 -2.04 10.00
N LEU A 179 7.46 -2.05 8.71
CA LEU A 179 6.48 -1.84 7.64
C LEU A 179 5.72 -3.13 7.35
N GLU A 180 4.42 -3.01 7.14
CA GLU A 180 3.63 -4.11 6.59
C GLU A 180 4.00 -4.33 5.12
N LEU A 181 4.00 -5.58 4.68
CA LEU A 181 4.25 -5.93 3.28
C LEU A 181 2.93 -6.07 2.53
N TYR A 182 2.95 -5.79 1.24
CA TYR A 182 1.83 -6.04 0.33
C TYR A 182 1.86 -7.51 -0.13
N ARG A 183 1.32 -8.42 0.69
CA ARG A 183 1.22 -9.87 0.41
C ARG A 183 0.29 -10.58 1.39
#